data_AF-A0A7C7S9I7-F1
#
_entry.id   AF-A0A7C7S9I7-F1
#
_cell.length_a   1.000
_cell.length_b   1.000
_cell.length_c   1.000
_cell.angle_alpha   90.00
_cell.angle_beta   90.00
_cell.angle_gamma   90.00
#
_symmetry.space_group_name_H-M   'P 1'
#
loop_
_entity.id
_entity.type
_entity.pdbx_description
1 polymer ?
#
loop_
_entity_poly.entity_id
_entity_poly.type
_entity_poly.pdbx_seq_one_letter_code
_entity_poly.pdbx_strand_id
1 'polypeptide(L)'
;MLNRAIILLASSCLLLAACGDSPGSAVTQPTDVSEDSPTTLAYAAPTTVGPEADEIMDGVREALVGLLMEREGLDRAGAEERADLLVEQSTGSDVVEQQLAIYANWMGRYPVHPVLGRHWTEEQAECAIVTMMRVEGIARTGNLVANASTGGMSVEDAQALVQPVAYCVDLLEMVRVELVTVGVPQDIDCLLDGVAEEDVASWYVAVFTDGPAGFNAALGKGVDLTCPTDG
;
A
#
# COMPACT_ATOMS: atom_id res chain seq x y z
N MET A 1 -22.55 4.71 -40.46
CA MET A 1 -22.66 5.45 -39.19
C MET A 1 -21.39 5.16 -38.41
N LEU A 2 -20.70 6.21 -37.98
CA LEU A 2 -19.27 6.23 -37.69
C LEU A 2 -18.99 5.76 -36.25
N ASN A 3 -18.13 4.75 -36.10
CA ASN A 3 -17.52 4.33 -34.83
C ASN A 3 -16.95 5.55 -34.08
N ARG A 4 -17.41 5.80 -32.86
CA ARG A 4 -16.75 6.72 -31.93
C ARG A 4 -16.14 5.90 -30.80
N ALA A 5 -14.85 5.64 -30.91
CA ALA A 5 -14.01 5.21 -29.80
C ALA A 5 -13.93 6.37 -28.78
N ILE A 6 -14.23 6.10 -27.52
CA ILE A 6 -14.08 7.05 -26.42
C ILE A 6 -12.80 6.69 -25.68
N ILE A 7 -11.83 7.60 -25.72
CA ILE A 7 -10.53 7.52 -25.05
C ILE A 7 -10.72 8.11 -23.65
N LEU A 8 -10.50 7.33 -22.59
CA LEU A 8 -10.41 7.84 -21.23
C LEU A 8 -9.05 8.54 -21.08
N LEU A 9 -9.08 9.88 -21.01
CA LEU A 9 -7.90 10.72 -20.83
C LEU A 9 -7.43 10.65 -19.38
N ALA A 10 -6.26 10.03 -19.19
CA ALA A 10 -5.38 10.35 -18.08
C ALA A 10 -4.96 11.82 -18.20
N SER A 11 -5.40 12.67 -17.28
CA SER A 11 -4.90 14.04 -17.15
C SER A 11 -5.04 14.51 -15.71
N SER A 12 -3.94 14.40 -14.98
CA SER A 12 -3.62 15.33 -13.90
C SER A 12 -2.17 15.76 -14.09
N CYS A 13 -2.04 17.05 -14.42
CA CYS A 13 -0.81 17.76 -14.74
C CYS A 13 0.13 17.84 -13.53
N LEU A 14 1.39 17.47 -13.73
CA LEU A 14 2.51 18.06 -12.99
C LEU A 14 2.93 19.33 -13.74
N LEU A 15 2.67 20.48 -13.12
CA LEU A 15 3.18 21.78 -13.52
C LEU A 15 4.68 21.87 -13.21
N LEU A 16 5.52 21.97 -14.23
CA LEU A 16 6.79 22.68 -14.12
C LEU A 16 6.85 23.76 -15.20
N ALA A 17 7.03 24.98 -14.70
CA ALA A 17 6.98 26.22 -15.43
C ALA A 17 7.97 26.24 -16.60
N ALA A 18 7.46 26.61 -17.77
CA ALA A 18 8.26 27.12 -18.87
C ALA A 18 8.51 28.62 -18.66
N CYS A 19 9.78 29.01 -18.56
CA CYS A 19 10.30 30.35 -18.86
C CYS A 19 11.59 30.12 -19.69
N GLY A 20 11.54 30.23 -21.02
CA GLY A 20 12.07 31.38 -21.80
C GLY A 20 13.50 31.11 -22.33
N ASP A 21 13.67 30.69 -23.59
CA ASP A 21 14.09 31.46 -24.80
C ASP A 21 15.64 31.70 -24.85
N SER A 22 16.47 31.46 -25.87
CA SER A 22 16.39 31.12 -27.32
C SER A 22 17.82 30.66 -27.82
N PRO A 23 18.18 30.53 -29.13
CA PRO A 23 18.71 29.30 -29.76
C PRO A 23 20.21 29.29 -30.18
N GLY A 24 20.74 28.11 -30.55
CA GLY A 24 22.05 28.00 -31.22
C GLY A 24 22.54 26.58 -31.58
N SER A 25 22.30 26.17 -32.83
CA SER A 25 23.03 25.26 -33.74
C SER A 25 23.91 24.07 -33.26
N ALA A 26 23.54 22.88 -33.80
CA ALA A 26 24.34 21.95 -34.61
C ALA A 26 25.08 20.73 -34.00
N VAL A 27 24.63 19.53 -34.46
CA VAL A 27 25.36 18.27 -34.82
C VAL A 27 25.92 17.44 -33.64
N THR A 28 25.48 16.20 -33.37
CA THR A 28 25.87 14.93 -34.05
C THR A 28 24.96 13.75 -33.60
N GLN A 29 24.64 12.82 -34.51
CA GLN A 29 23.90 11.51 -34.35
C GLN A 29 24.60 10.50 -33.40
N PRO A 30 24.11 9.24 -33.22
CA PRO A 30 22.75 8.71 -32.94
C PRO A 30 22.76 7.76 -31.70
N THR A 31 21.66 7.61 -30.98
CA THR A 31 21.43 6.49 -30.03
C THR A 31 19.94 6.21 -30.05
N ASP A 32 19.51 5.14 -30.71
CA ASP A 32 19.38 3.77 -30.20
C ASP A 32 18.37 3.68 -29.05
N VAL A 33 17.43 2.78 -29.28
CA VAL A 33 16.22 2.52 -28.51
C VAL A 33 16.62 2.18 -27.08
N SER A 34 16.07 2.90 -26.10
CA SER A 34 16.04 2.41 -24.72
C SER A 34 14.59 2.30 -24.28
N GLU A 35 14.24 1.04 -24.08
CA GLU A 35 13.03 0.54 -23.45
C GLU A 35 12.71 1.35 -22.19
N ASP A 36 11.49 1.86 -22.16
CA ASP A 36 10.89 2.47 -20.99
C ASP A 36 10.83 1.39 -19.90
N SER A 37 11.75 1.45 -18.95
CA SER A 37 11.82 0.52 -17.82
C SER A 37 10.60 0.77 -16.92
N PRO A 38 9.92 -0.26 -16.39
CA PRO A 38 8.83 -0.05 -15.46
C PRO A 38 9.39 0.67 -14.22
N THR A 39 8.68 1.70 -13.76
CA THR A 39 9.03 2.40 -12.52
C THR A 39 8.83 1.44 -11.35
N THR A 40 9.90 0.74 -10.96
CA THR A 40 9.96 0.01 -9.70
C THR A 40 9.74 1.02 -8.58
N LEU A 41 8.74 0.80 -7.73
CA LEU A 41 8.69 1.43 -6.41
C LEU A 41 9.86 0.89 -5.60
N ALA A 42 11.00 1.57 -5.68
CA ALA A 42 12.18 1.21 -4.91
C ALA A 42 11.94 1.61 -3.45
N TYR A 43 11.84 0.60 -2.60
CA TYR A 43 11.89 0.75 -1.15
C TYR A 43 13.31 1.18 -0.77
N ALA A 44 13.46 2.43 -0.34
CA ALA A 44 14.66 2.83 0.36
C ALA A 44 14.71 2.08 1.70
N ALA A 45 15.86 1.47 1.99
CA ALA A 45 16.13 0.95 3.32
C ALA A 45 15.93 2.07 4.36
N PRO A 46 15.45 1.76 5.59
CA PRO A 46 15.16 2.78 6.58
C PRO A 46 16.45 3.52 6.94
N THR A 47 16.51 4.83 6.66
CA THR A 47 17.52 5.72 7.24
C THR A 47 16.97 6.23 8.56
N THR A 48 17.26 5.52 9.66
CA THR A 48 16.88 5.90 11.01
C THR A 48 17.70 7.09 11.50
N VAL A 49 17.04 8.23 11.73
CA VAL A 49 17.53 9.30 12.61
C VAL A 49 16.47 9.54 13.68
N GLY A 50 16.38 8.60 14.61
CA GLY A 50 15.80 8.75 15.94
C GLY A 50 16.90 8.64 16.99
N PRO A 51 16.60 8.66 18.31
CA PRO A 51 17.61 8.30 19.32
C PRO A 51 18.26 6.98 18.92
N GLU A 52 19.58 6.88 19.06
CA GLU A 52 20.33 5.71 18.62
C GLU A 52 19.68 4.47 19.24
N ALA A 53 19.40 3.44 18.44
CA ALA A 53 18.60 2.28 18.86
C ALA A 53 19.12 1.66 20.18
N ASP A 54 20.42 1.80 20.42
CA ASP A 54 21.13 1.41 21.63
C ASP A 54 20.60 2.10 22.90
N GLU A 55 20.27 3.40 22.86
CA GLU A 55 19.74 4.14 24.03
C GLU A 55 18.33 3.67 24.44
N ILE A 56 17.50 3.27 23.46
CA ILE A 56 16.16 2.73 23.72
C ILE A 56 16.29 1.32 24.33
N MET A 57 17.17 0.49 23.78
CA MET A 57 17.38 -0.87 24.24
C MET A 57 17.96 -0.93 25.66
N ASP A 58 18.85 0.00 26.01
CA ASP A 58 19.36 0.16 27.38
C ASP A 58 18.24 0.52 28.37
N GLY A 59 17.31 1.39 27.98
CA GLY A 59 16.15 1.74 28.80
C GLY A 59 15.21 0.55 29.05
N VAL A 60 14.98 -0.28 28.02
CA VAL A 60 14.18 -1.51 28.13
C VAL A 60 14.88 -2.55 29.00
N ARG A 61 16.20 -2.70 28.86
CA ARG A 61 17.01 -3.62 29.66
C ARG A 61 16.95 -3.26 31.15
N GLU A 62 17.14 -2.00 31.51
CA GLU A 62 17.10 -1.58 32.93
C GLU A 62 15.70 -1.77 33.55
N ALA A 63 14.64 -1.51 32.78
CA ALA A 63 13.27 -1.76 33.23
C ALA A 63 13.00 -3.25 33.49
N LEU A 64 13.52 -4.14 32.64
CA LEU A 64 13.42 -5.59 32.81
C LEU A 64 14.21 -6.08 34.03
N VAL A 65 15.42 -5.55 34.27
CA VAL A 65 16.22 -5.83 35.47
C VAL A 65 15.45 -5.46 36.73
N GLY A 66 14.84 -4.27 36.79
CA GLY A 66 14.01 -3.86 37.92
C GLY A 66 12.84 -4.81 38.18
N LEU A 67 12.15 -5.24 37.12
CA LEU A 67 11.00 -6.14 37.21
C LEU A 67 11.40 -7.55 37.69
N LEU A 68 12.54 -8.06 37.23
CA LEU A 68 13.09 -9.35 37.66
C LEU A 68 13.54 -9.32 39.13
N MET A 69 14.14 -8.22 39.57
CA MET A 69 14.48 -8.03 40.99
C MET A 69 13.21 -7.98 41.86
N GLU A 70 12.19 -7.24 41.46
CA GLU A 70 10.94 -7.09 42.21
C GLU A 70 10.11 -8.38 42.25
N ARG A 71 10.00 -9.08 41.13
CA ARG A 71 9.06 -10.20 40.97
C ARG A 71 9.68 -11.55 41.29
N GLU A 72 10.94 -11.76 40.91
CA GLU A 72 11.64 -13.04 41.09
C GLU A 72 12.56 -13.01 42.30
N GLY A 73 12.72 -11.85 42.96
CA GLY A 73 13.56 -11.69 44.13
C GLY A 73 15.04 -11.89 43.82
N LEU A 74 15.43 -11.74 42.55
CA LEU A 74 16.81 -11.85 42.11
C LEU A 74 17.62 -10.69 42.65
N ASP A 75 18.89 -10.95 42.97
CA ASP A 75 19.85 -9.86 43.16
C ASP A 75 20.15 -9.19 41.80
N ARG A 76 20.74 -8.00 41.83
CA ARG A 76 20.94 -7.21 40.60
C ARG A 76 21.76 -7.98 39.57
N ALA A 77 22.78 -8.71 39.99
CA ALA A 77 23.63 -9.50 39.09
C ALA A 77 22.86 -10.65 38.42
N GLY A 78 22.05 -11.40 39.19
CA GLY A 78 21.21 -12.46 38.65
C GLY A 78 20.08 -11.92 37.77
N ALA A 79 19.54 -10.73 38.08
CA ALA A 79 18.54 -10.06 37.27
C ALA A 79 19.12 -9.54 35.94
N GLU A 80 20.35 -9.03 35.93
CA GLU A 80 21.08 -8.62 34.73
C GLU A 80 21.38 -9.82 33.82
N GLU A 81 21.93 -10.92 34.36
CA GLU A 81 22.18 -12.15 33.59
C GLU A 81 20.88 -12.73 33.02
N ARG A 82 19.80 -12.73 33.82
CA ARG A 82 18.49 -13.21 33.37
C ARG A 82 17.85 -12.30 32.33
N ALA A 83 18.02 -10.98 32.46
CA ALA A 83 17.58 -9.99 31.48
C ALA A 83 18.34 -10.19 30.17
N ASP A 84 19.66 -10.37 30.20
CA ASP A 84 20.47 -10.61 29.00
C ASP A 84 20.04 -11.91 28.29
N LEU A 85 19.79 -12.98 29.04
CA LEU A 85 19.24 -14.23 28.49
C LEU A 85 17.82 -14.05 27.92
N LEU A 86 16.99 -13.19 28.50
CA LEU A 86 15.64 -12.91 28.00
C LEU A 86 15.67 -11.98 26.79
N VAL A 87 16.63 -11.06 26.71
CA VAL A 87 16.88 -10.22 25.54
C VAL A 87 17.43 -11.08 24.40
N GLU A 88 18.38 -11.99 24.66
CA GLU A 88 18.88 -12.96 23.68
C GLU A 88 17.83 -14.01 23.28
N GLN A 89 17.01 -14.51 24.23
CA GLN A 89 15.89 -15.40 23.92
C GLN A 89 14.75 -14.67 23.24
N SER A 90 14.61 -13.36 23.46
CA SER A 90 13.84 -12.47 22.60
C SER A 90 14.60 -12.30 21.29
N THR A 91 14.59 -13.38 20.51
CA THR A 91 14.71 -13.40 19.05
C THR A 91 13.53 -12.64 18.39
N GLY A 92 13.15 -11.51 19.01
CA GLY A 92 11.97 -10.72 18.72
C GLY A 92 12.28 -9.22 18.59
N SER A 93 13.49 -8.73 18.85
CA SER A 93 13.85 -7.33 18.50
C SER A 93 13.76 -7.17 16.99
N ASP A 94 14.42 -8.02 16.21
CA ASP A 94 14.36 -7.98 14.75
C ASP A 94 12.94 -8.17 14.18
N VAL A 95 12.12 -9.00 14.82
CA VAL A 95 10.72 -9.23 14.39
C VAL A 95 9.83 -8.04 14.75
N VAL A 96 10.00 -7.44 15.93
CA VAL A 96 9.27 -6.24 16.36
C VAL A 96 9.73 -5.03 15.56
N GLU A 97 11.03 -4.88 15.29
CA GLU A 97 11.60 -3.84 14.43
C GLU A 97 11.12 -4.01 12.99
N GLN A 98 11.09 -5.23 12.45
CA GLN A 98 10.53 -5.51 11.14
C GLN A 98 9.03 -5.21 11.10
N GLN A 99 8.29 -5.59 12.15
CA GLN A 99 6.87 -5.27 12.26
C GLN A 99 6.62 -3.77 12.29
N LEU A 100 7.38 -3.02 13.10
CA LEU A 100 7.30 -1.57 13.20
C LEU A 100 7.72 -0.89 11.90
N ALA A 101 8.73 -1.40 11.20
CA ALA A 101 9.16 -0.85 9.91
C ALA A 101 8.10 -1.05 8.82
N ILE A 102 7.52 -2.25 8.73
CA ILE A 102 6.41 -2.53 7.80
C ILE A 102 5.22 -1.63 8.12
N TYR A 103 4.84 -1.55 9.40
CA TYR A 103 3.75 -0.72 9.88
C TYR A 103 3.97 0.76 9.55
N ALA A 104 5.12 1.33 9.95
CA ALA A 104 5.42 2.74 9.73
C ALA A 104 5.47 3.09 8.24
N ASN A 105 6.07 2.24 7.41
CA ASN A 105 6.07 2.43 5.95
C ASN A 105 4.65 2.36 5.36
N TRP A 106 3.84 1.40 5.78
CA TRP A 106 2.45 1.29 5.34
C TRP A 106 1.65 2.55 5.74
N MET A 107 1.71 2.93 7.02
CA MET A 107 0.99 4.10 7.53
C MET A 107 1.44 5.41 6.87
N GLY A 108 2.71 5.53 6.48
CA GLY A 108 3.21 6.69 5.73
C GLY A 108 2.79 6.73 4.25
N ARG A 109 2.30 5.62 3.68
CA ARG A 109 2.05 5.48 2.23
C ARG A 109 0.64 5.03 1.86
N TYR A 110 -0.19 4.62 2.83
CA TYR A 110 -1.53 4.14 2.55
C TYR A 110 -2.39 5.11 1.69
N PRO A 111 -2.25 6.46 1.75
CA PRO A 111 -3.08 7.34 0.92
C PRO A 111 -2.88 7.16 -0.59
N VAL A 112 -1.76 6.58 -1.01
CA VAL A 112 -1.49 6.27 -2.43
C VAL A 112 -1.67 4.78 -2.75
N HIS A 113 -2.24 4.00 -1.83
CA HIS A 113 -2.50 2.59 -2.05
C HIS A 113 -3.50 2.40 -3.22
N PRO A 114 -3.23 1.49 -4.18
CA PRO A 114 -4.07 1.33 -5.38
C PRO A 114 -5.53 0.97 -5.10
N VAL A 115 -5.79 0.33 -3.95
CA VAL A 115 -7.14 -0.03 -3.49
C VAL A 115 -7.77 1.15 -2.76
N LEU A 116 -7.98 2.27 -3.46
CA LEU A 116 -8.68 3.45 -2.93
C LEU A 116 -8.07 4.05 -1.65
N GLY A 117 -6.76 3.94 -1.48
CA GLY A 117 -6.06 4.38 -0.28
C GLY A 117 -6.33 5.83 0.13
N ARG A 118 -6.57 6.70 -0.86
CA ARG A 118 -6.88 8.12 -0.66
C ARG A 118 -8.18 8.38 0.12
N HIS A 119 -9.06 7.39 0.20
CA HIS A 119 -10.35 7.48 0.91
C HIS A 119 -10.30 6.84 2.29
N TRP A 120 -9.19 6.18 2.64
CA TRP A 120 -9.07 5.51 3.93
C TRP A 120 -8.83 6.52 5.05
N THR A 121 -9.44 6.26 6.19
CA THR A 121 -9.00 6.82 7.47
C THR A 121 -7.73 6.12 7.95
N GLU A 122 -7.00 6.75 8.88
CA GLU A 122 -5.83 6.11 9.51
C GLU A 122 -6.22 4.80 10.21
N GLU A 123 -7.38 4.75 10.88
CA GLU A 123 -7.90 3.54 11.55
C GLU A 123 -8.15 2.39 10.56
N GLN A 124 -8.67 2.70 9.36
CA GLN A 124 -8.88 1.71 8.31
C GLN A 124 -7.56 1.18 7.74
N ALA A 125 -6.59 2.07 7.53
CA ALA A 125 -5.26 1.68 7.10
C ALA A 125 -4.56 0.79 8.14
N GLU A 126 -4.66 1.13 9.43
CA GLU A 126 -4.15 0.31 10.52
C GLU A 126 -4.83 -1.05 10.58
N CYS A 127 -6.16 -1.10 10.46
CA CYS A 127 -6.91 -2.35 10.41
C CYS A 127 -6.39 -3.28 9.30
N ALA A 128 -6.15 -2.74 8.09
CA ALA A 128 -5.74 -3.54 6.95
C ALA A 128 -4.35 -4.17 7.16
N ILE A 129 -3.35 -3.39 7.60
CA ILE A 129 -1.99 -3.93 7.80
C ILE A 129 -1.92 -4.89 8.98
N VAL A 130 -2.64 -4.63 10.06
CA VAL A 130 -2.72 -5.53 11.21
C VAL A 130 -3.42 -6.84 10.82
N THR A 131 -4.47 -6.77 10.00
CA THR A 131 -5.16 -7.96 9.49
C THR A 131 -4.25 -8.78 8.58
N MET A 132 -3.52 -8.14 7.68
CA MET A 132 -2.55 -8.81 6.80
C MET A 132 -1.46 -9.51 7.61
N MET A 133 -0.86 -8.85 8.60
CA MET A 133 0.13 -9.46 9.50
C MET A 133 -0.41 -10.65 10.28
N ARG A 134 -1.70 -10.63 10.68
CA ARG A 134 -2.35 -11.73 11.40
C ARG A 134 -2.63 -12.93 10.51
N VAL A 135 -3.07 -12.70 9.28
CA VAL A 135 -3.45 -13.78 8.34
C VAL A 135 -2.23 -14.37 7.66
N GLU A 136 -1.31 -13.51 7.20
CA GLU A 136 -0.16 -13.91 6.37
C GLU A 136 1.14 -14.08 7.15
N GLY A 137 1.20 -13.54 8.36
CA GLY A 137 2.43 -13.42 9.13
C GLY A 137 3.29 -12.22 8.70
N ILE A 138 4.17 -11.78 9.60
CA ILE A 138 4.99 -10.56 9.45
C ILE A 138 5.89 -10.63 8.21
N ALA A 139 6.61 -11.74 8.02
CA ALA A 139 7.56 -11.89 6.92
C ALA A 139 6.87 -11.89 5.54
N ARG A 140 5.75 -12.63 5.38
CA ARG A 140 5.00 -12.63 4.12
C ARG A 140 4.34 -11.28 3.87
N THR A 141 3.78 -10.65 4.91
CA THR A 141 3.22 -9.28 4.80
C THR A 141 4.28 -8.29 4.32
N GLY A 142 5.48 -8.33 4.90
CA GLY A 142 6.59 -7.49 4.46
C GLY A 142 6.94 -7.71 3.00
N ASN A 143 6.98 -8.97 2.54
CA ASN A 143 7.22 -9.29 1.13
C ASN A 143 6.09 -8.79 0.20
N LEU A 144 4.83 -9.00 0.58
CA LEU A 144 3.66 -8.57 -0.19
C LEU A 144 3.63 -7.06 -0.35
N VAL A 145 3.78 -6.31 0.75
CA VAL A 145 3.79 -4.84 0.72
C VAL A 145 4.99 -4.32 -0.08
N ALA A 146 6.18 -4.91 0.12
CA ALA A 146 7.40 -4.48 -0.57
C ALA A 146 7.40 -4.76 -2.08
N ASN A 147 6.70 -5.80 -2.53
CA ASN A 147 6.69 -6.20 -3.94
C ASN A 147 5.34 -5.96 -4.64
N ALA A 148 4.41 -5.29 -3.96
CA ALA A 148 3.12 -4.94 -4.55
C ALA A 148 3.32 -4.13 -5.84
N SER A 149 2.80 -4.66 -6.95
CA SER A 149 2.88 -4.04 -8.26
C SER A 149 1.54 -4.08 -8.97
N THR A 150 1.23 -3.03 -9.72
CA THR A 150 0.09 -3.02 -10.62
C THR A 150 0.41 -3.92 -11.82
N GLY A 151 -0.18 -5.11 -11.84
CA GLY A 151 0.07 -6.15 -12.83
C GLY A 151 1.26 -7.06 -12.47
N GLY A 152 1.20 -8.30 -12.95
CA GLY A 152 2.27 -9.29 -12.83
C GLY A 152 2.28 -10.09 -11.53
N MET A 153 1.41 -9.79 -10.58
CA MET A 153 1.28 -10.58 -9.35
C MET A 153 0.51 -11.88 -9.58
N SER A 154 0.80 -12.89 -8.76
CA SER A 154 -0.04 -14.08 -8.71
C SER A 154 -1.43 -13.71 -8.15
N VAL A 155 -2.47 -14.48 -8.53
CA VAL A 155 -3.82 -14.27 -7.97
C VAL A 155 -3.82 -14.42 -6.45
N GLU A 156 -3.03 -15.35 -5.91
CA GLU A 156 -2.91 -15.59 -4.47
C GLU A 156 -2.30 -14.39 -3.74
N ASP A 157 -1.22 -13.80 -4.26
CA ASP A 157 -0.59 -12.63 -3.65
C ASP A 157 -1.46 -11.38 -3.79
N ALA A 158 -2.14 -11.22 -4.94
CA ALA A 158 -3.10 -10.13 -5.14
C ALA A 158 -4.28 -10.23 -4.16
N GLN A 159 -4.81 -11.44 -3.93
CA GLN A 159 -5.85 -11.66 -2.93
C GLN A 159 -5.35 -11.38 -1.51
N ALA A 160 -4.13 -11.82 -1.17
CA ALA A 160 -3.54 -11.56 0.14
C ALA A 160 -3.35 -10.06 0.43
N LEU A 161 -3.19 -9.23 -0.60
CA LEU A 161 -3.18 -7.76 -0.48
C LEU A 161 -4.58 -7.15 -0.35
N VAL A 162 -5.53 -7.62 -1.16
CA VAL A 162 -6.86 -6.98 -1.28
C VAL A 162 -7.83 -7.43 -0.18
N GLN A 163 -7.81 -8.70 0.23
CA GLN A 163 -8.78 -9.24 1.19
C GLN A 163 -8.70 -8.55 2.58
N PRO A 164 -7.52 -8.29 3.15
CA PRO A 164 -7.44 -7.52 4.41
C PRO A 164 -8.03 -6.11 4.30
N VAL A 165 -7.92 -5.47 3.14
CA VAL A 165 -8.55 -4.17 2.88
C VAL A 165 -10.06 -4.32 2.82
N ALA A 166 -10.56 -5.25 2.00
CA ALA A 166 -11.99 -5.52 1.85
C ALA A 166 -12.68 -5.88 3.17
N TYR A 167 -11.94 -6.46 4.12
CA TYR A 167 -12.43 -6.71 5.46
C TYR A 167 -12.56 -5.44 6.32
N CYS A 168 -11.70 -4.45 6.11
CA CYS A 168 -11.56 -3.28 6.97
C CYS A 168 -12.30 -2.04 6.46
N VAL A 169 -12.72 -2.01 5.19
CA VAL A 169 -13.37 -0.86 4.57
C VAL A 169 -14.60 -1.27 3.77
N ASP A 170 -15.55 -0.35 3.65
CA ASP A 170 -16.67 -0.49 2.71
C ASP A 170 -16.18 -0.08 1.32
N LEU A 171 -15.75 -1.09 0.55
CA LEU A 171 -15.17 -0.86 -0.78
C LEU A 171 -16.19 -0.30 -1.76
N LEU A 172 -17.46 -0.70 -1.64
CA LEU A 172 -18.51 -0.26 -2.54
C LEU A 172 -18.82 1.24 -2.33
N GLU A 173 -18.93 1.66 -1.07
CA GLU A 173 -19.13 3.06 -0.73
C GLU A 173 -17.92 3.91 -1.16
N MET A 174 -16.69 3.41 -0.99
CA MET A 174 -15.51 4.12 -1.46
C MET A 174 -15.45 4.24 -2.99
N VAL A 175 -15.86 3.20 -3.73
CA VAL A 175 -16.00 3.29 -5.19
C VAL A 175 -17.05 4.32 -5.58
N ARG A 176 -18.19 4.36 -4.90
CA ARG A 176 -19.22 5.38 -5.12
C ARG A 176 -18.65 6.79 -4.96
N VAL A 177 -17.93 7.05 -3.86
CA VAL A 177 -17.26 8.33 -3.62
C VAL A 177 -16.20 8.63 -4.69
N GLU A 178 -15.43 7.62 -5.11
CA GLU A 178 -14.44 7.75 -6.17
C GLU A 178 -15.08 8.20 -7.48
N LEU A 179 -16.15 7.53 -7.92
CA LEU A 179 -16.84 7.80 -9.18
C LEU A 179 -17.44 9.22 -9.21
N VAL A 180 -17.99 9.67 -8.08
CA VAL A 180 -18.45 11.06 -7.92
C VAL A 180 -17.26 12.03 -8.00
N THR A 181 -16.16 11.71 -7.33
CA THR A 181 -14.96 12.56 -7.29
C THR A 181 -14.31 12.71 -8.67
N VAL A 182 -14.26 11.65 -9.47
CA VAL A 182 -13.71 11.70 -10.84
C VAL A 182 -14.72 12.24 -11.87
N GLY A 183 -15.96 12.47 -11.47
CA GLY A 183 -17.00 13.07 -12.31
C GLY A 183 -17.51 12.14 -13.40
N VAL A 184 -17.75 10.87 -13.08
CA VAL A 184 -18.45 9.96 -13.99
C VAL A 184 -19.84 10.53 -14.30
N PRO A 185 -20.20 10.70 -15.60
CA PRO A 185 -21.42 11.40 -15.97
C PRO A 185 -22.69 10.53 -15.83
N GLN A 186 -22.55 9.23 -15.68
CA GLN A 186 -23.65 8.29 -15.47
C GLN A 186 -24.24 8.42 -14.06
N ASP A 187 -25.54 8.13 -13.94
CA ASP A 187 -26.18 7.91 -12.64
C ASP A 187 -25.44 6.80 -11.88
N ILE A 188 -24.82 7.16 -10.75
CA ILE A 188 -23.94 6.26 -9.99
C ILE A 188 -24.73 5.15 -9.28
N ASP A 189 -25.97 5.43 -8.87
CA ASP A 189 -26.84 4.43 -8.24
C ASP A 189 -27.26 3.35 -9.23
N CYS A 190 -27.62 3.74 -10.45
CA CYS A 190 -27.87 2.82 -11.55
C CYS A 190 -26.61 2.03 -11.92
N LEU A 191 -25.46 2.71 -12.04
CA LEU A 191 -24.22 2.08 -12.49
C LEU A 191 -23.76 0.96 -11.55
N LEU A 192 -23.94 1.16 -10.26
CA LEU A 192 -23.56 0.22 -9.20
C LEU A 192 -24.72 -0.67 -8.74
N ASP A 193 -25.88 -0.64 -9.42
CA ASP A 193 -27.02 -1.48 -9.05
C ASP A 193 -26.65 -2.97 -9.18
N GLY A 194 -26.87 -3.72 -8.10
CA GLY A 194 -26.52 -5.13 -8.02
C GLY A 194 -25.02 -5.45 -7.86
N VAL A 195 -24.14 -4.45 -7.76
CA VAL A 195 -22.71 -4.66 -7.48
C VAL A 195 -22.52 -5.01 -6.00
N ALA A 196 -21.87 -6.14 -5.72
CA ALA A 196 -21.49 -6.53 -4.37
C ALA A 196 -20.04 -6.10 -4.06
N GLU A 197 -19.69 -6.02 -2.76
CA GLU A 197 -18.31 -5.72 -2.34
C GLU A 197 -17.29 -6.74 -2.87
N GLU A 198 -17.69 -8.00 -3.00
CA GLU A 198 -16.85 -9.06 -3.57
C GLU A 198 -16.51 -8.83 -5.05
N ASP A 199 -17.43 -8.23 -5.82
CA ASP A 199 -17.17 -7.82 -7.18
C ASP A 199 -16.11 -6.71 -7.19
N VAL A 200 -16.26 -5.70 -6.32
CA VAL A 200 -15.31 -4.60 -6.19
C VAL A 200 -13.92 -5.10 -5.79
N ALA A 201 -13.85 -6.00 -4.79
CA ALA A 201 -12.59 -6.64 -4.40
C ALA A 201 -11.95 -7.39 -5.58
N SER A 202 -12.75 -8.09 -6.39
CA SER A 202 -12.25 -8.78 -7.59
C SER A 202 -11.66 -7.82 -8.63
N TRP A 203 -12.20 -6.60 -8.77
CA TRP A 203 -11.64 -5.60 -9.66
C TRP A 203 -10.25 -5.17 -9.20
N TYR A 204 -10.07 -4.95 -7.90
CA TYR A 204 -8.77 -4.61 -7.33
C TYR A 204 -7.78 -5.76 -7.34
N VAL A 205 -8.22 -7.01 -7.20
CA VAL A 205 -7.35 -8.17 -7.48
C VAL A 205 -6.86 -8.11 -8.94
N ALA A 206 -7.74 -7.78 -9.89
CA ALA A 206 -7.37 -7.63 -11.30
C ALA A 206 -6.36 -6.48 -11.56
N VAL A 207 -6.34 -5.44 -10.74
CA VAL A 207 -5.30 -4.38 -10.79
C VAL A 207 -3.91 -4.99 -10.56
N PHE A 208 -3.77 -5.85 -9.57
CA PHE A 208 -2.49 -6.44 -9.20
C PHE A 208 -2.07 -7.59 -10.13
N THR A 209 -3.02 -8.37 -10.67
CA THR A 209 -2.71 -9.48 -11.58
C THR A 209 -2.47 -9.00 -13.02
N ASP A 210 -3.40 -8.21 -13.56
CA ASP A 210 -3.51 -7.90 -14.98
C ASP A 210 -3.36 -6.40 -15.28
N GLY A 211 -3.09 -5.59 -14.26
CA GLY A 211 -2.89 -4.16 -14.38
C GLY A 211 -4.18 -3.38 -14.68
N PRO A 212 -4.06 -2.14 -15.19
CA PRO A 212 -5.23 -1.30 -15.46
C PRO A 212 -6.18 -1.89 -16.50
N ALA A 213 -5.67 -2.68 -17.45
CA ALA A 213 -6.49 -3.37 -18.44
C ALA A 213 -7.38 -4.44 -17.79
N GLY A 214 -6.83 -5.20 -16.83
CA GLY A 214 -7.57 -6.16 -16.03
C GLY A 214 -8.69 -5.52 -15.23
N PHE A 215 -8.36 -4.45 -14.50
CA PHE A 215 -9.35 -3.68 -13.75
C PHE A 215 -10.52 -3.21 -14.63
N ASN A 216 -10.23 -2.57 -15.76
CA ASN A 216 -11.26 -2.09 -16.67
C ASN A 216 -12.12 -3.22 -17.25
N ALA A 217 -11.52 -4.38 -17.54
CA ALA A 217 -12.25 -5.55 -18.02
C ALA A 217 -13.12 -6.19 -16.95
N ALA A 218 -12.71 -6.15 -15.68
CA ALA A 218 -13.48 -6.65 -14.55
C ALA A 218 -14.64 -5.70 -14.22
N LEU A 219 -14.35 -4.40 -14.10
CA LEU A 219 -15.35 -3.35 -13.88
C LEU A 219 -16.41 -3.35 -14.98
N GLY A 220 -16.01 -3.37 -16.25
CA GLY A 220 -16.94 -3.35 -17.38
C GLY A 220 -17.87 -4.57 -17.49
N LYS A 221 -17.60 -5.66 -16.76
CA LYS A 221 -18.52 -6.79 -16.61
C LYS A 221 -19.44 -6.66 -15.40
N GLY A 222 -19.00 -5.92 -14.38
CA GLY A 222 -19.70 -5.75 -13.11
C GLY A 222 -20.69 -4.60 -13.10
N VAL A 223 -20.52 -3.57 -13.94
CA VAL A 223 -21.38 -2.38 -13.95
C VAL A 223 -22.28 -2.30 -15.18
N ASP A 224 -23.45 -1.67 -15.05
CA ASP A 224 -24.34 -1.41 -16.20
C ASP A 224 -23.98 -0.10 -16.91
N LEU A 225 -23.22 -0.23 -18.00
CA LEU A 225 -22.81 0.92 -18.83
C LEU A 225 -23.97 1.54 -19.65
N THR A 226 -25.18 0.98 -19.58
CA THR A 226 -26.37 1.54 -20.24
C THR A 226 -27.13 2.57 -19.41
N CYS A 227 -26.68 2.78 -18.16
CA CYS A 227 -27.25 3.78 -17.26
C CYS A 227 -27.28 5.19 -17.87
N PRO A 228 -28.35 5.96 -17.59
CA PRO A 228 -28.49 7.31 -18.11
C PRO A 228 -27.40 8.21 -17.55
N THR A 229 -27.07 9.28 -18.27
CA THR A 229 -26.27 10.36 -17.72
C THR A 229 -27.15 11.25 -16.85
N ASP A 230 -26.65 11.65 -15.68
CA ASP A 230 -27.32 12.64 -14.85
C ASP A 230 -27.42 13.95 -15.66
N GLY A 231 -28.64 14.43 -15.85
CA GLY A 231 -28.97 15.59 -16.71
C GLY A 231 -28.60 16.93 -16.09
#